data_AF-A0A9E2I4Z9-F1
#
_entry.id   AF-A0A9E2I4Z9-F1
#
_cell.length_a   1.000
_cell.length_b   1.000
_cell.length_c   1.000
_cell.angle_alpha   90.00
_cell.angle_beta   90.00
_cell.angle_gamma   90.00
#
_symmetry.space_group_name_H-M   'P 1'
#
loop_
_entity.id
_entity.type
_entity.pdbx_description
1 polymer ?
#
loop_
_entity_poly.entity_id
_entity_poly.type
_entity_poly.pdbx_seq_one_letter_code
_entity_poly.pdbx_strand_id
1 'polypeptide(L)'
;MIIETQGVLGEGNMDEKTYQRWWQLHLRTARGERLATSEQAEYSYGLESLDKEEKGQIEAAALVSLRRIRDQIMRLQTNHARLAAKSARFDEKIATLESAYRSLTSYELGVEIYAPSQA
;
A
#
# COMPACT_ATOMS: atom_id res chain seq x y z
N MET A 1 -23.30 -15.36 -18.92
CA MET A 1 -22.09 -14.58 -19.25
C MET A 1 -20.94 -15.25 -18.51
N ILE A 2 -20.29 -16.19 -19.19
CA ILE A 2 -19.20 -17.01 -18.64
C ILE A 2 -17.95 -16.16 -18.77
N ILE A 3 -17.35 -15.76 -17.66
CA ILE A 3 -16.07 -15.06 -17.69
C ILE A 3 -15.03 -16.15 -17.96
N GLU A 4 -14.65 -16.28 -19.23
CA GLU A 4 -13.45 -16.98 -19.65
C GLU A 4 -12.25 -16.28 -19.01
N THR A 5 -11.78 -16.80 -17.88
CA THR A 5 -10.47 -16.47 -17.34
C THR A 5 -9.42 -17.01 -18.29
N GLN A 6 -9.08 -16.22 -19.31
CA GLN A 6 -7.89 -16.42 -20.11
C GLN A 6 -6.70 -16.51 -19.16
N GLY A 7 -6.10 -17.70 -19.12
CA GLY A 7 -4.83 -17.95 -18.45
C GLY A 7 -3.79 -17.04 -19.06
N VAL A 8 -3.42 -16.01 -18.32
CA VAL A 8 -2.14 -15.33 -18.48
C VAL A 8 -1.10 -16.37 -18.09
N LEU A 9 -0.60 -17.12 -19.08
CA LEU A 9 0.60 -17.95 -18.97
C LEU A 9 1.78 -17.01 -18.70
N GLY A 10 1.95 -16.63 -17.44
CA GLY A 10 3.23 -16.13 -16.95
C GLY A 10 4.19 -17.32 -16.90
N GLU A 11 5.37 -17.17 -17.49
CA GLU A 11 6.45 -18.16 -17.62
C GLU A 11 7.06 -18.64 -16.27
N GLY A 12 6.33 -18.54 -15.16
CA GLY A 12 6.79 -18.93 -13.82
C GLY A 12 5.80 -19.78 -13.03
N ASN A 13 4.66 -20.17 -13.61
CA ASN A 13 3.69 -21.03 -12.93
C ASN A 13 3.97 -22.50 -13.25
N MET A 14 4.07 -23.34 -12.23
CA MET A 14 4.22 -24.78 -12.42
C MET A 14 3.03 -25.31 -13.23
N ASP A 15 3.29 -26.08 -14.28
CA ASP A 15 2.20 -26.62 -15.08
C ASP A 15 1.32 -27.58 -14.27
N GLU A 16 0.03 -27.66 -14.61
CA GLU A 16 -0.97 -28.43 -13.86
C GLU A 16 -0.59 -29.92 -13.71
N LYS A 17 0.03 -30.54 -14.73
CA LYS A 17 0.42 -31.97 -14.63
C LYS A 17 1.58 -32.15 -13.67
N THR A 18 2.55 -31.23 -13.70
CA THR A 18 3.68 -31.22 -12.78
C THR A 18 3.19 -30.95 -11.35
N TYR A 19 2.24 -30.04 -11.17
CA TYR A 19 1.62 -29.78 -9.87
C TYR A 19 0.90 -31.00 -9.32
N GLN A 20 0.05 -31.65 -10.12
CA GLN A 20 -0.66 -32.86 -9.69
C GLN A 20 0.29 -33.98 -9.28
N ARG A 21 1.40 -34.16 -10.01
CA ARG A 21 2.41 -35.15 -9.67
C ARG A 21 3.16 -34.81 -8.38
N TRP A 22 3.59 -33.56 -8.24
CA TRP A 22 4.19 -33.06 -7.00
C TRP A 22 3.23 -33.21 -5.81
N TRP A 23 1.94 -32.93 -5.98
CA TRP A 23 0.92 -33.05 -4.95
C TRP A 23 0.79 -34.48 -4.42
N GLN A 24 0.83 -35.48 -5.28
CA GLN A 24 0.83 -36.89 -4.84
C GLN A 24 2.07 -37.23 -4.01
N LEU A 25 3.25 -36.73 -4.39
CA LEU A 25 4.48 -36.89 -3.62
C LEU A 25 4.42 -36.15 -2.27
N HIS A 26 3.81 -34.97 -2.25
CA HIS A 26 3.58 -34.20 -1.04
C HIS A 26 2.69 -34.95 -0.05
N LEU A 27 1.57 -35.52 -0.52
CA LEU A 27 0.67 -36.31 0.32
C LEU A 27 1.35 -37.52 0.94
N ARG A 28 2.18 -38.24 0.16
CA ARG A 28 2.96 -39.38 0.65
C ARG A 28 3.99 -38.94 1.71
N THR A 29 4.71 -37.85 1.44
CA THR A 29 5.68 -37.27 2.38
C THR A 29 5.01 -36.82 3.68
N ALA A 30 3.84 -36.16 3.60
CA ALA A 30 3.07 -35.71 4.76
C ALA A 30 2.56 -36.86 5.63
N ARG A 31 2.33 -38.04 5.03
CA ARG A 31 2.00 -39.29 5.73
C ARG A 31 3.22 -39.98 6.34
N GLY A 32 4.42 -39.44 6.14
CA GLY A 32 5.68 -40.00 6.64
C GLY A 32 6.26 -41.12 5.78
N GLU A 33 5.76 -41.32 4.56
CA GLU A 33 6.34 -42.27 3.62
C GLU A 33 7.72 -41.79 3.14
N ARG A 34 8.65 -42.72 2.96
CA ARG A 34 9.94 -42.42 2.34
C ARG A 34 9.80 -42.44 0.82
N LEU A 35 10.18 -41.34 0.18
CA LEU A 35 10.27 -41.25 -1.27
C LEU A 35 11.56 -41.90 -1.77
N ALA A 36 11.52 -42.47 -2.98
CA ALA A 36 12.74 -42.89 -3.66
C ALA A 36 13.61 -41.66 -4.03
N THR A 37 14.90 -41.84 -4.26
CA THR A 37 15.82 -40.72 -4.55
C THR A 37 15.37 -39.85 -5.73
N SER A 38 14.82 -40.46 -6.79
CA SER A 38 14.26 -39.73 -7.95
C SER A 38 13.00 -38.96 -7.61
N GLU A 39 12.10 -39.56 -6.82
CA GLU A 39 10.87 -38.92 -6.32
C GLU A 39 11.19 -37.76 -5.37
N GLN A 40 12.23 -37.90 -4.54
CA GLN A 40 12.69 -36.86 -3.63
C GLN A 40 13.22 -35.65 -4.40
N ALA A 41 13.96 -35.85 -5.49
CA ALA A 41 14.44 -34.76 -6.34
C ALA A 41 13.29 -34.00 -7.01
N GLU A 42 12.30 -34.74 -7.52
CA GLU A 42 11.08 -34.16 -8.11
C GLU A 42 10.25 -33.39 -7.07
N TYR A 43 10.10 -33.94 -5.86
CA TYR A 43 9.42 -33.28 -4.75
C TYR A 43 10.12 -31.97 -4.34
N SER A 44 11.44 -32.01 -4.18
CA SER A 44 12.23 -30.82 -3.83
C SER A 44 12.18 -29.74 -4.90
N TYR A 45 12.24 -30.12 -6.19
CA TYR A 45 12.09 -29.18 -7.31
C TYR A 45 10.73 -28.48 -7.26
N GLY A 46 9.64 -29.23 -7.06
CA GLY A 46 8.32 -28.61 -6.99
C GLY A 46 8.14 -27.71 -5.78
N LEU A 47 8.77 -28.04 -4.65
CA LEU A 47 8.77 -27.16 -3.48
C LEU A 47 9.47 -25.83 -3.77
N GLU A 48 10.63 -25.86 -4.44
CA GLU A 48 11.38 -24.65 -4.81
C GLU A 48 10.61 -23.79 -5.83
N SER A 49 9.98 -24.42 -6.82
CA SER A 49 9.17 -23.70 -7.81
C SER A 49 7.96 -23.01 -7.18
N LEU A 50 7.24 -23.69 -6.28
CA LEU A 50 6.09 -23.10 -5.58
C LEU A 50 6.50 -21.98 -4.62
N ASP A 51 7.61 -22.13 -3.89
CA ASP A 51 8.15 -21.07 -3.02
C ASP A 51 8.57 -19.82 -3.81
N LYS A 52 9.17 -20.00 -4.99
CA LYS A 52 9.50 -18.87 -5.89
C LYS A 52 8.24 -18.16 -6.39
N GLU A 53 7.21 -18.91 -6.76
CA GLU A 53 5.95 -18.34 -7.21
C GLU A 53 5.28 -17.54 -6.08
N GLU A 54 5.18 -18.12 -4.88
CA GLU A 54 4.60 -17.45 -3.71
C GLU A 54 5.35 -16.15 -3.38
N LYS A 55 6.68 -16.18 -3.35
CA LYS A 55 7.50 -14.98 -3.15
C LYS A 55 7.26 -13.92 -4.22
N GLY A 56 7.22 -14.31 -5.48
CA GLY A 56 6.92 -13.39 -6.58
C GLY A 56 5.54 -12.72 -6.45
N GLN A 57 4.53 -13.47 -6.03
CA GLN A 57 3.19 -12.93 -5.79
C GLN A 57 3.16 -11.95 -4.60
N ILE A 58 3.83 -12.30 -3.50
CA ILE A 58 3.94 -11.42 -2.32
C ILE A 58 4.66 -10.12 -2.69
N GLU A 59 5.79 -10.20 -3.41
CA GLU A 59 6.54 -9.04 -3.86
C GLU A 59 5.72 -8.15 -4.79
N ALA A 60 4.99 -8.74 -5.74
CA ALA A 60 4.11 -8.00 -6.63
C ALA A 60 2.98 -7.29 -5.87
N ALA A 61 2.33 -7.98 -4.92
CA ALA A 61 1.30 -7.39 -4.07
C ALA A 61 1.86 -6.25 -3.20
N ALA A 62 3.05 -6.45 -2.61
CA ALA A 62 3.75 -5.43 -1.84
C ALA A 62 4.05 -4.20 -2.70
N LEU A 63 4.51 -4.37 -3.94
CA LEU A 63 4.79 -3.29 -4.88
C LEU A 63 3.53 -2.47 -5.20
N VAL A 64 2.38 -3.12 -5.39
CA VAL A 64 1.09 -2.45 -5.61
C VAL A 64 0.70 -1.62 -4.38
N SER A 65 0.85 -2.18 -3.18
CA SER A 65 0.55 -1.46 -1.94
C SER A 65 1.45 -0.23 -1.74
N LEU A 66 2.75 -0.35 -2.04
CA LEU A 66 3.71 0.75 -1.96
C LEU A 66 3.38 1.87 -2.95
N ARG A 67 3.02 1.53 -4.19
CA ARG A 67 2.57 2.53 -5.18
C ARG A 67 1.33 3.29 -4.69
N ARG A 68 0.35 2.58 -4.13
CA ARG A 68 -0.86 3.19 -3.56
C ARG A 68 -0.54 4.14 -2.42
N ILE A 69 0.32 3.74 -1.49
CA ILE A 69 0.73 4.57 -0.34
C ILE A 69 1.45 5.82 -0.83
N ARG A 70 2.39 5.68 -1.77
CA ARG A 70 3.09 6.81 -2.39
C ARG A 70 2.10 7.80 -3.01
N ASP A 71 1.13 7.33 -3.76
CA ASP A 71 0.14 8.19 -4.41
C ASP A 71 -0.76 8.90 -3.37
N GLN A 72 -1.08 8.25 -2.24
CA GLN A 72 -1.76 8.89 -1.11
C GLN A 72 -0.92 10.00 -0.45
N ILE A 73 0.37 9.75 -0.23
CA ILE A 73 1.31 10.74 0.30
C ILE A 73 1.38 11.96 -0.62
N MET A 74 1.53 11.75 -1.93
CA MET A 74 1.57 12.83 -2.92
C MET A 74 0.30 13.69 -2.86
N ARG A 75 -0.89 13.06 -2.78
CA ARG A 75 -2.17 13.78 -2.66
C ARG A 75 -2.24 14.59 -1.36
N LEU A 76 -1.79 14.02 -0.24
CA LEU A 76 -1.75 14.72 1.04
C LEU A 76 -0.81 15.93 1.00
N GLN A 77 0.36 15.79 0.40
CA GLN A 77 1.32 16.89 0.23
C GLN A 77 0.73 18.02 -0.63
N THR A 78 0.07 17.70 -1.75
CA THR A 78 -0.61 18.70 -2.58
C THR A 78 -1.72 19.41 -1.79
N ASN A 79 -2.52 18.67 -1.02
CA ASN A 79 -3.57 19.25 -0.19
C ASN A 79 -2.99 20.17 0.90
N HIS A 80 -1.91 19.75 1.54
CA HIS A 80 -1.22 20.55 2.54
C HIS A 80 -0.71 21.87 1.94
N ALA A 81 -0.01 21.81 0.80
CA ALA A 81 0.48 23.01 0.11
C ALA A 81 -0.66 23.97 -0.24
N ARG A 82 -1.81 23.44 -0.71
CA ARG A 82 -3.00 24.24 -1.01
C ARG A 82 -3.60 24.89 0.24
N LEU A 83 -3.65 24.18 1.36
CA LEU A 83 -4.17 24.71 2.62
C LEU A 83 -3.23 25.76 3.21
N ALA A 84 -1.92 25.53 3.16
CA ALA A 84 -0.92 26.50 3.61
C ALA A 84 -1.02 27.81 2.82
N ALA A 85 -1.17 27.74 1.49
CA ALA A 85 -1.36 28.92 0.65
C ALA A 85 -2.67 29.67 0.99
N LYS A 86 -3.75 28.95 1.32
CA LYS A 86 -5.00 29.57 1.80
C LYS A 86 -4.83 30.24 3.15
N SER A 87 -4.11 29.61 4.09
CA SER A 87 -3.82 30.19 5.40
C SER A 87 -3.08 31.51 5.26
N ALA A 88 -1.97 31.51 4.52
CA ALA A 88 -1.17 32.73 4.29
C ALA A 88 -2.01 33.87 3.70
N ARG A 89 -2.93 33.56 2.77
CA ARG A 89 -3.84 34.55 2.20
C ARG A 89 -4.86 35.09 3.21
N PHE A 90 -5.32 34.28 4.15
CA PHE A 90 -6.18 34.76 5.23
C PHE A 90 -5.42 35.60 6.24
N ASP A 91 -4.19 35.21 6.59
CA ASP A 91 -3.32 35.96 7.48
C ASP A 91 -3.03 37.37 6.91
N GLU A 92 -2.76 37.47 5.61
CA GLU A 92 -2.59 38.77 4.93
C GLU A 92 -3.86 39.63 4.97
N LYS A 93 -5.03 39.02 4.78
CA LYS A 93 -6.32 39.72 4.86
C LYS A 93 -6.61 40.21 6.27
N ILE A 94 -6.34 39.39 7.28
CA ILE A 94 -6.50 39.75 8.69
C ILE A 94 -5.60 40.94 9.00
N ALA A 95 -4.31 40.87 8.67
CA ALA A 95 -3.37 41.97 8.89
C ALA A 95 -3.80 43.28 8.20
N THR A 96 -4.32 43.18 6.97
CA THR A 96 -4.85 44.34 6.23
C THR A 96 -6.05 44.96 6.94
N LEU A 97 -7.01 44.12 7.36
CA LEU A 97 -8.22 44.58 8.04
C LEU A 97 -7.92 45.18 9.41
N GLU A 98 -7.04 44.54 10.19
CA GLU A 98 -6.60 45.07 11.48
C GLU A 98 -5.89 46.41 11.34
N SER A 99 -5.03 46.56 10.33
CA SER A 99 -4.34 47.83 10.04
C SER A 99 -5.33 48.94 9.66
N ALA A 100 -6.30 48.64 8.78
CA ALA A 100 -7.35 49.57 8.40
C ALA A 100 -8.23 49.97 9.60
N TYR A 101 -8.58 49.01 10.46
CA TYR A 101 -9.35 49.25 11.67
C TYR A 101 -8.59 50.11 12.68
N ARG A 102 -7.32 49.81 12.95
CA ARG A 102 -6.44 50.61 13.81
C ARG A 102 -6.33 52.04 13.31
N SER A 103 -6.17 52.22 11.99
CA SER A 103 -6.08 53.54 11.37
C SER A 103 -7.37 54.35 11.55
N LEU A 104 -8.53 53.69 11.52
CA LEU A 104 -9.83 54.35 11.65
C LEU A 104 -10.20 54.66 13.12
N THR A 105 -9.87 53.76 14.05
CA THR A 105 -10.39 53.79 15.42
C THR A 105 -9.35 54.09 16.48
N SER A 106 -8.06 53.98 16.16
CA SER A 106 -6.93 53.99 17.12
C SER A 106 -6.97 52.85 18.16
N TYR A 107 -7.84 51.84 17.98
CA TYR A 107 -7.92 50.64 18.81
C TYR A 107 -7.46 49.40 18.05
N GLU A 108 -6.90 48.42 18.77
CA GLU A 108 -6.56 47.11 18.20
C GLU A 108 -7.76 46.15 18.27
N LEU A 109 -7.94 45.37 17.20
CA LEU A 109 -8.84 44.22 17.19
C LEU A 109 -8.12 43.05 17.85
N GLY A 110 -8.13 43.02 19.18
CA GLY A 110 -7.61 41.89 19.94
C GLY A 110 -8.55 40.70 19.83
N VAL A 111 -8.11 39.61 19.20
CA VAL A 111 -8.72 38.30 19.42
C VAL A 111 -8.32 37.86 20.82
N GLU A 112 -9.24 37.97 21.77
CA GLU A 112 -9.11 37.36 23.09
C GLU A 112 -8.98 35.85 22.85
N ILE A 113 -7.74 35.34 22.90
CA ILE A 113 -7.46 33.91 22.72
C ILE A 113 -8.10 33.20 23.92
N TYR A 114 -9.29 32.64 23.70
CA TYR A 114 -9.95 31.78 24.67
C TYR A 114 -9.11 30.50 24.80
N ALA A 115 -8.14 30.50 25.72
CA ALA A 115 -7.46 29.30 26.14
C ALA A 115 -8.49 28.44 26.90
N PRO A 116 -8.86 27.24 26.43
CA PRO A 116 -9.70 26.36 27.23
C PRO A 116 -8.93 26.00 28.50
N SER A 117 -9.43 26.49 29.65
CA SER A 117 -9.01 26.06 30.98
C SER A 117 -9.09 24.54 31.03
N GLN A 118 -7.94 23.88 31.16
CA GLN A 118 -7.90 22.46 31.49
C GLN A 118 -8.57 22.27 32.86
N ALA A 119 -9.57 21.39 32.90
CA ALA A 119 -10.16 20.83 34.10
C ALA A 119 -9.99 19.31 34.04
#